data_AF-A0A2S4M541-F1
#
_entry.id   AF-A0A2S4M541-F1
#
_cell.length_a   1.000
_cell.length_b   1.000
_cell.length_c   1.000
_cell.angle_alpha   90.00
_cell.angle_beta   90.00
_cell.angle_gamma   90.00
#
_symmetry.space_group_name_H-M   'P 1'
#
loop_
_entity.id
_entity.type
_entity.pdbx_description
1 polymer ?
#
loop_
_entity_poly.entity_id
_entity_poly.type
_entity_poly.pdbx_seq_one_letter_code
_entity_poly.pdbx_strand_id
1 'polypeptide(L)'
;MSARLPIATNRYFDAHFKRPGVKLLPNEFFTTNEDMVLVTVLGSCVAACIQDRTAGIGGMNHFMLPDDGADAAHTPTAASDAMRYGAYAMEVLINELIKAGGRRERFEAKVFGGAAVLAGMTTMNIGDRNSAFVRRYLATESIRIVAEDLQGSHPRKVAFLPRTGQVMVKKLRLSQETSVAEREQQLAQQSAEARAERLARARARVELFGLNGANGSAGSAGGNPFPTSAPQPARPRIELFGAGAAQATRPSSQGPGFGHDNARTVEEA
;
A
#
# COMPACT_ATOMS: atom_id res chain seq x y z
N MET A 1 5.59 4.74 35.29
CA MET A 1 5.37 3.54 34.47
C MET A 1 6.03 3.77 33.12
N SER A 2 7.09 3.04 32.77
CA SER A 2 7.74 3.20 31.46
C SER A 2 6.83 2.58 30.40
N ALA A 3 6.07 3.41 29.68
CA ALA A 3 5.27 2.95 28.56
C ALA A 3 6.24 2.44 27.47
N ARG A 4 6.12 1.16 27.13
CA ARG A 4 6.92 0.53 26.08
C ARG A 4 6.58 1.22 24.75
N LEU A 5 7.60 1.79 24.08
CA LEU A 5 7.41 2.44 22.79
C LEU A 5 6.88 1.41 21.76
N PRO A 6 5.97 1.81 20.85
CA PRO A 6 5.37 0.91 19.86
C PRO A 6 6.31 0.65 18.67
N ILE A 7 7.45 0.02 18.93
CA ILE A 7 8.47 -0.30 17.92
C ILE A 7 8.07 -1.58 17.19
N ALA A 8 8.08 -1.54 15.86
CA ALA A 8 7.78 -2.71 15.02
C ALA A 8 8.83 -3.82 15.25
N THR A 9 8.36 -5.06 15.45
CA THR A 9 9.23 -6.22 15.72
C THR A 9 9.25 -7.27 14.59
N ASN A 10 8.36 -7.13 13.60
CA ASN A 10 8.20 -8.09 12.50
C ASN A 10 9.34 -7.99 11.47
N ARG A 11 10.51 -8.54 11.82
CA ARG A 11 11.68 -8.61 10.93
C ARG A 11 11.60 -9.82 10.00
N TYR A 12 12.05 -9.65 8.76
CA TYR A 12 12.11 -10.70 7.74
C TYR A 12 13.21 -10.42 6.72
N PHE A 13 13.46 -11.33 5.79
CA PHE A 13 14.32 -11.08 4.63
C PHE A 13 13.46 -10.80 3.40
N ASP A 14 13.62 -9.64 2.77
CA ASP A 14 12.85 -9.26 1.59
C ASP A 14 13.57 -9.76 0.32
N ALA A 15 12.99 -10.76 -0.35
CA ALA A 15 13.57 -11.35 -1.55
C ALA A 15 13.57 -10.41 -2.77
N HIS A 16 12.68 -9.42 -2.82
CA HIS A 16 12.61 -8.46 -3.92
C HIS A 16 13.75 -7.44 -3.82
N PHE A 17 13.96 -6.88 -2.63
CA PHE A 17 15.03 -5.93 -2.36
C PHE A 17 16.38 -6.58 -2.03
N LYS A 18 16.39 -7.90 -1.75
CA LYS A 18 17.56 -8.68 -1.31
C LYS A 18 18.22 -8.09 -0.07
N ARG A 19 17.41 -7.63 0.88
CA ARG A 19 17.84 -6.94 2.11
C ARG A 19 16.99 -7.40 3.30
N PRO A 20 17.47 -7.25 4.55
CA PRO A 20 16.61 -7.33 5.72
C PRO A 20 15.45 -6.36 5.58
N GLY A 21 14.30 -6.73 6.13
CA GLY A 21 13.10 -5.92 6.10
C GLY A 21 12.33 -5.94 7.41
N VAL A 22 11.56 -4.88 7.64
CA VAL A 22 10.66 -4.78 8.80
C VAL A 22 9.26 -4.45 8.29
N LYS A 23 8.28 -5.23 8.75
CA LYS A 23 6.87 -4.98 8.44
C LYS A 23 6.21 -4.19 9.56
N LEU A 24 5.71 -3.00 9.23
CA LEU A 24 5.02 -2.14 10.20
C LEU A 24 3.52 -2.42 10.15
N LEU A 25 2.95 -2.71 11.31
CA LEU A 25 1.51 -2.79 11.55
C LEU A 25 0.96 -1.42 11.97
N PRO A 26 -0.37 -1.22 11.96
CA PRO A 26 -0.96 0.00 12.48
C PRO A 26 -0.46 0.29 13.89
N ASN A 27 -0.19 1.57 14.14
CA ASN A 27 0.28 2.12 15.40
C ASN A 27 1.73 1.79 15.76
N GLU A 28 2.49 1.19 14.84
CA GLU A 28 3.92 0.94 15.00
C GLU A 28 4.76 1.98 14.26
N PHE A 29 5.99 2.15 14.73
CA PHE A 29 7.04 2.85 14.01
C PHE A 29 8.34 2.06 14.03
N PHE A 30 9.27 2.43 13.15
CA PHE A 30 10.61 1.86 13.15
C PHE A 30 11.61 2.89 12.62
N THR A 31 12.76 3.01 13.29
CA THR A 31 13.90 3.84 12.88
C THR A 31 15.13 2.96 12.70
N THR A 32 16.00 3.32 11.77
CA THR A 32 17.20 2.56 11.46
C THR A 32 18.23 3.39 10.69
N ASN A 33 19.50 3.02 10.83
CA ASN A 33 20.61 3.45 9.99
C ASN A 33 21.21 2.29 9.17
N GLU A 34 20.62 1.10 9.27
CA GLU A 34 21.04 -0.11 8.55
C GLU A 34 20.52 -0.10 7.10
N ASP A 35 21.17 -0.87 6.22
CA ASP A 35 20.71 -1.05 4.85
C ASP A 35 19.57 -2.07 4.76
N MET A 36 18.35 -1.62 5.05
CA MET A 36 17.13 -2.44 5.09
C MET A 36 15.93 -1.76 4.45
N VAL A 37 14.82 -2.52 4.31
CA VAL A 37 13.54 -2.03 3.79
C VAL A 37 12.46 -2.01 4.87
N LEU A 38 11.76 -0.89 5.00
CA LEU A 38 10.59 -0.77 5.86
C LEU A 38 9.34 -0.89 5.00
N VAL A 39 8.44 -1.83 5.34
CA VAL A 39 7.29 -2.17 4.50
C VAL A 39 5.99 -2.07 5.28
N THR A 40 4.97 -1.47 4.66
CA THR A 40 3.62 -1.48 5.21
C THR A 40 2.55 -1.48 4.12
N VAL A 41 1.30 -1.76 4.51
CA VAL A 41 0.13 -1.72 3.62
C VAL A 41 -0.87 -0.73 4.21
N LEU A 42 -1.31 0.22 3.39
CA LEU A 42 -2.11 1.36 3.81
C LEU A 42 -3.46 1.35 3.10
N GLY A 43 -4.53 1.44 3.90
CA GLY A 43 -5.87 1.82 3.46
C GLY A 43 -6.10 3.30 3.79
N SER A 44 -7.04 3.59 4.70
CA SER A 44 -7.28 4.94 5.24
C SER A 44 -6.14 5.46 6.13
N CYS A 45 -5.31 4.58 6.69
CA CYS A 45 -4.11 4.96 7.43
C CYS A 45 -3.11 5.74 6.58
N VAL A 46 -2.20 6.46 7.24
CA VAL A 46 -1.09 7.16 6.60
C VAL A 46 0.23 6.71 7.20
N ALA A 47 1.26 6.62 6.36
CA ALA A 47 2.65 6.42 6.77
C ALA A 47 3.47 7.66 6.40
N ALA A 48 4.23 8.17 7.38
CA ALA A 48 5.28 9.14 7.14
C ALA A 48 6.63 8.43 7.13
N CYS A 49 7.37 8.58 6.03
CA CYS A 49 8.76 8.15 5.88
C CYS A 49 9.65 9.38 6.05
N ILE A 50 10.44 9.45 7.12
CA ILE A 50 11.32 10.59 7.40
C ILE A 50 12.76 10.12 7.35
N GLN A 51 13.64 10.93 6.77
CA GLN A 51 15.07 10.63 6.65
C GLN A 51 15.95 11.86 6.84
N ASP A 52 17.15 11.63 7.36
CA ASP A 52 18.31 12.50 7.19
C ASP A 52 19.29 11.78 6.25
N ARG A 53 19.37 12.25 4.99
CA ARG A 53 20.25 11.67 3.97
C ARG A 53 21.72 11.74 4.36
N THR A 54 22.12 12.81 5.04
CA THR A 54 23.51 13.07 5.39
C THR A 54 23.96 12.16 6.53
N ALA A 55 23.09 11.93 7.51
CA ALA A 55 23.34 10.98 8.59
C ALA A 55 23.16 9.52 8.16
N GLY A 56 22.45 9.26 7.06
CA GLY A 56 22.13 7.91 6.60
C GLY A 56 21.10 7.21 7.47
N ILE A 57 20.22 7.98 8.12
CA ILE A 57 19.23 7.49 9.08
C ILE A 57 17.85 7.80 8.55
N GLY A 58 16.91 6.89 8.74
CA GLY A 58 15.51 7.19 8.50
C GLY A 58 14.60 6.22 9.22
N GLY A 59 13.31 6.50 9.10
CA GLY A 59 12.29 5.73 9.77
C GLY A 59 10.94 5.92 9.11
N MET A 60 10.04 5.02 9.46
CA MET A 60 8.67 5.02 8.97
C MET A 60 7.74 4.81 10.17
N ASN A 61 6.59 5.47 10.16
CA ASN A 61 5.47 5.11 11.03
C ASN A 61 4.28 4.61 10.21
N HIS A 62 3.31 4.01 10.89
CA HIS A 62 2.00 3.70 10.35
C HIS A 62 0.97 4.15 11.38
N PHE A 63 0.34 5.30 11.16
CA PHE A 63 -0.66 5.81 12.09
C PHE A 63 -2.05 5.83 11.47
N MET A 64 -3.06 5.74 12.33
CA MET A 64 -4.45 5.96 12.01
C MET A 64 -5.04 6.83 13.11
N LEU A 65 -5.72 7.92 12.76
CA LEU A 65 -6.51 8.66 13.73
C LEU A 65 -7.75 7.82 14.12
N PRO A 66 -8.16 7.80 15.40
CA PRO A 66 -9.41 7.18 15.80
C PRO A 66 -10.58 7.79 15.01
N ASP A 67 -11.59 6.96 14.75
CA ASP A 67 -12.86 7.42 14.19
C ASP A 67 -13.60 8.19 15.28
N ASP A 68 -13.98 9.44 15.01
CA ASP A 68 -14.60 10.29 16.02
C ASP A 68 -16.10 9.96 16.20
N GLY A 69 -16.62 8.97 15.47
CA GLY A 69 -18.04 8.62 15.46
C GLY A 69 -18.92 9.75 14.94
N ALA A 70 -20.22 9.49 14.79
CA ALA A 70 -21.19 10.50 14.35
C ALA A 70 -21.38 11.66 15.35
N ASP A 71 -20.90 11.51 16.60
CA ASP A 71 -21.09 12.46 17.69
C ASP A 71 -19.96 13.51 17.82
N ALA A 72 -18.96 13.48 16.93
CA ALA A 72 -17.85 14.43 16.87
C ALA A 72 -18.30 15.89 16.68
N ALA A 73 -19.49 16.11 16.13
CA ALA A 73 -20.08 17.44 15.98
C ALA A 73 -20.49 18.07 17.33
N HIS A 74 -20.54 17.31 18.43
CA HIS A 74 -21.08 17.76 19.71
C HIS A 74 -20.11 17.65 20.89
N THR A 75 -18.89 17.12 20.71
CA THR A 75 -17.88 17.06 21.79
C THR A 75 -16.49 17.53 21.31
N PRO A 76 -15.99 18.68 21.79
CA PRO A 76 -14.65 19.20 21.46
C PRO A 76 -13.48 18.27 21.83
N THR A 77 -13.73 17.27 22.68
CA THR A 77 -12.72 16.38 23.25
C THR A 77 -12.29 15.27 22.28
N ALA A 78 -13.19 14.73 21.47
CA ALA A 78 -12.90 13.60 20.58
C ALA A 78 -11.91 13.97 19.45
N ALA A 79 -12.12 15.11 18.80
CA ALA A 79 -11.19 15.64 17.79
C ALA A 79 -9.80 15.94 18.38
N SER A 80 -9.75 16.40 19.64
CA SER A 80 -8.50 16.60 20.39
C SER A 80 -7.76 15.28 20.59
N ASP A 81 -8.46 14.21 20.97
CA ASP A 81 -7.84 12.91 21.24
C ASP A 81 -7.31 12.24 19.97
N ALA A 82 -8.04 12.37 18.85
CA ALA A 82 -7.55 11.93 17.56
C ALA A 82 -6.25 12.63 17.17
N MET A 83 -6.24 13.97 17.25
CA MET A 83 -5.05 14.76 16.96
C MET A 83 -3.87 14.41 17.88
N ARG A 84 -4.11 14.16 19.17
CA ARG A 84 -3.07 13.69 20.11
C ARG A 84 -2.46 12.38 19.68
N TYR A 85 -3.28 11.45 19.16
CA TYR A 85 -2.79 10.15 18.71
C TYR A 85 -1.84 10.26 17.51
N GLY A 86 -2.26 10.98 16.47
CA GLY A 86 -1.42 11.24 15.31
C GLY A 86 -0.15 12.02 15.68
N ALA A 87 -0.28 13.01 16.58
CA ALA A 87 0.85 13.81 17.03
C ALA A 87 1.86 12.96 17.78
N TYR A 88 1.42 12.07 18.68
CA TYR A 88 2.27 11.13 19.38
C TYR A 88 3.05 10.22 18.42
N ALA A 89 2.37 9.64 17.42
CA ALA A 89 3.02 8.75 16.44
C ALA A 89 4.09 9.47 15.59
N MET A 90 3.89 10.74 15.27
CA MET A 90 4.88 11.55 14.55
C MET A 90 6.02 12.01 15.46
N GLU A 91 5.69 12.45 16.67
CA GLU A 91 6.65 12.94 17.65
C GLU A 91 7.63 11.83 18.07
N VAL A 92 7.12 10.63 18.36
CA VAL A 92 7.95 9.48 18.69
C VAL A 92 8.91 9.15 17.55
N LEU A 93 8.44 9.13 16.29
CA LEU A 93 9.30 8.88 15.14
C LEU A 93 10.41 9.92 15.02
N ILE A 94 10.07 11.22 15.09
CA ILE A 94 11.03 12.32 14.96
C ILE A 94 12.06 12.27 16.10
N ASN A 95 11.61 12.07 17.33
CA ASN A 95 12.50 12.02 18.50
C ASN A 95 13.45 10.82 18.42
N GLU A 96 13.00 9.65 17.97
CA GLU A 96 13.87 8.49 17.80
C GLU A 96 14.87 8.68 16.65
N LEU A 97 14.52 9.41 15.59
CA LEU A 97 15.48 9.79 14.55
C LEU A 97 16.55 10.77 15.07
N ILE A 98 16.16 11.73 15.91
CA ILE A 98 17.08 12.66 16.56
C ILE A 98 18.03 11.91 17.50
N LYS A 99 17.50 11.00 18.33
CA LYS A 99 18.31 10.15 19.23
C LYS A 99 19.30 9.26 18.46
N ALA A 100 18.92 8.80 17.27
CA ALA A 100 19.81 8.03 16.40
C ALA A 100 20.93 8.90 15.76
N GLY A 101 20.88 10.23 15.91
CA GLY A 101 21.88 11.17 15.39
C GLY A 101 21.41 12.01 14.19
N GLY A 102 20.13 11.92 13.83
CA GLY A 102 19.53 12.74 12.78
C GLY A 102 19.34 14.19 13.21
N ARG A 103 19.45 15.13 12.26
CA ARG A 103 19.22 16.55 12.54
C ARG A 103 17.89 17.02 11.95
N ARG A 104 17.06 17.65 12.77
CA ARG A 104 15.69 18.04 12.41
C ARG A 104 15.65 18.94 11.18
N GLU A 105 16.58 19.89 11.08
CA GLU A 105 16.71 20.82 9.95
C GLU A 105 17.08 20.14 8.62
N ARG A 106 17.51 18.87 8.66
CA ARG A 106 17.85 18.06 7.48
C ARG A 106 16.78 17.03 7.14
N PHE A 107 15.74 16.92 7.94
CA PHE A 107 14.70 15.93 7.72
C PHE A 107 13.90 16.25 6.47
N GLU A 108 13.74 15.22 5.64
CA GLU A 108 12.84 15.20 4.51
C GLU A 108 11.78 14.13 4.74
N ALA A 109 10.52 14.46 4.44
CA ALA A 109 9.39 13.55 4.60
C ALA A 109 8.84 13.10 3.25
N LYS A 110 8.39 11.85 3.20
CA LYS A 110 7.56 11.30 2.14
C LYS A 110 6.34 10.64 2.76
N VAL A 111 5.14 10.98 2.28
CA VAL A 111 3.89 10.56 2.93
C VAL A 111 2.99 9.79 1.98
N PHE A 112 2.43 8.69 2.48
CA PHE A 112 1.65 7.76 1.67
C PHE A 112 0.42 7.26 2.45
N GLY A 113 -0.65 6.88 1.76
CA GLY A 113 -1.87 6.32 2.35
C GLY A 113 -3.10 7.24 2.29
N GLY A 114 -4.06 7.06 3.18
CA GLY A 114 -5.28 7.87 3.20
C GLY A 114 -6.34 7.45 2.17
N ALA A 115 -6.29 6.23 1.65
CA ALA A 115 -7.27 5.74 0.68
C ALA A 115 -8.67 5.59 1.29
N ALA A 116 -9.71 5.90 0.50
CA ALA A 116 -11.10 5.56 0.80
C ALA A 116 -11.43 4.17 0.22
N VAL A 117 -11.32 3.13 1.06
CA VAL A 117 -11.34 1.71 0.62
C VAL A 117 -12.74 1.07 0.65
N LEU A 118 -13.64 1.54 1.52
CA LEU A 118 -15.03 1.04 1.56
C LEU A 118 -15.99 2.04 0.90
N ALA A 119 -16.72 1.57 -0.11
CA ALA A 119 -17.88 2.27 -0.65
C ALA A 119 -19.12 1.89 0.19
N GLY A 120 -19.71 2.84 0.92
CA GLY A 120 -21.05 2.66 1.51
C GLY A 120 -21.20 2.88 3.02
N MET A 121 -20.15 3.26 3.76
CA MET A 121 -20.30 3.76 5.14
C MET A 121 -19.62 5.12 5.28
N THR A 122 -20.00 5.87 6.30
CA THR A 122 -19.48 7.17 6.77
C THR A 122 -17.95 7.27 6.95
N THR A 123 -17.19 6.22 6.60
CA THR A 123 -15.73 6.14 6.53
C THR A 123 -15.11 7.03 5.44
N MET A 124 -15.93 7.75 4.66
CA MET A 124 -15.51 8.72 3.65
C MET A 124 -14.59 9.84 4.17
N ASN A 125 -14.45 10.01 5.50
CA ASN A 125 -13.69 11.10 6.11
C ASN A 125 -12.35 10.69 6.77
N ILE A 126 -12.08 9.41 7.06
CA ILE A 126 -10.89 9.04 7.86
C ILE A 126 -9.61 9.26 7.05
N GLY A 127 -9.58 8.81 5.79
CA GLY A 127 -8.41 8.97 4.92
C GLY A 127 -8.06 10.44 4.67
N ASP A 128 -9.07 11.27 4.46
CA ASP A 128 -8.92 12.72 4.27
C ASP A 128 -8.45 13.42 5.55
N ARG A 129 -9.01 13.06 6.72
CA ARG A 129 -8.55 13.56 8.03
C ARG A 129 -7.10 13.20 8.28
N ASN A 130 -6.69 11.95 8.04
CA ASN A 130 -5.30 11.50 8.21
C ASN A 130 -4.34 12.25 7.26
N SER A 131 -4.75 12.43 6.01
CA SER A 131 -3.97 13.14 4.99
C SER A 131 -3.82 14.64 5.33
N ALA A 132 -4.90 15.28 5.78
CA ALA A 132 -4.86 16.67 6.20
C ALA A 132 -4.03 16.86 7.48
N PHE A 133 -4.14 15.93 8.42
CA PHE A 133 -3.35 15.92 9.65
C PHE A 133 -1.84 15.85 9.35
N VAL A 134 -1.39 14.88 8.53
CA VAL A 134 0.06 14.71 8.29
C VAL A 134 0.67 15.93 7.60
N ARG A 135 -0.05 16.54 6.65
CA ARG A 135 0.39 17.75 5.96
C ARG A 135 0.54 18.92 6.92
N ARG A 136 -0.47 19.16 7.78
CA ARG A 136 -0.41 20.22 8.79
C ARG A 136 0.71 19.98 9.80
N TYR A 137 0.83 18.76 10.31
CA TYR A 137 1.84 18.42 11.31
C TYR A 137 3.25 18.66 10.77
N LEU A 138 3.56 18.14 9.58
CA LEU A 138 4.88 18.34 8.95
C LEU A 138 5.18 19.81 8.63
N ALA A 139 4.16 20.57 8.23
CA ALA A 139 4.31 22.02 8.02
C ALA A 139 4.63 22.77 9.32
N THR A 140 3.91 22.48 10.41
CA THR A 140 4.20 23.05 11.75
C THR A 140 5.61 22.70 12.22
N GLU A 141 6.05 21.48 11.96
CA GLU A 141 7.40 21.00 12.31
C GLU A 141 8.50 21.47 11.35
N SER A 142 8.16 22.26 10.33
CA SER A 142 9.09 22.72 9.29
C SER A 142 9.84 21.59 8.56
N ILE A 143 9.21 20.42 8.44
CA ILE A 143 9.76 19.26 7.72
C ILE A 143 9.17 19.24 6.31
N ARG A 144 10.02 19.38 5.30
CA ARG A 144 9.59 19.46 3.90
C ARG A 144 9.08 18.10 3.40
N ILE A 145 7.88 18.09 2.81
CA ILE A 145 7.38 16.94 2.05
C ILE A 145 8.02 16.97 0.67
N VAL A 146 8.82 15.96 0.33
CA VAL A 146 9.49 15.85 -0.99
C VAL A 146 8.77 14.93 -1.97
N ALA A 147 7.87 14.08 -1.46
CA ALA A 147 6.98 13.27 -2.28
C ALA A 147 5.75 12.88 -1.47
N GLU A 148 4.59 12.85 -2.12
CA GLU A 148 3.37 12.31 -1.53
C GLU A 148 2.53 11.57 -2.57
N ASP A 149 1.91 10.47 -2.16
CA ASP A 149 0.77 9.85 -2.84
C ASP A 149 -0.23 9.58 -1.73
N LEU A 150 -1.17 10.51 -1.54
CA LEU A 150 -2.21 10.50 -0.50
C LEU A 150 -3.59 10.38 -1.14
N GLN A 151 -4.61 9.98 -0.37
CA GLN A 151 -6.01 9.92 -0.81
C GLN A 151 -6.25 8.95 -1.99
N GLY A 152 -7.43 8.96 -2.60
CA GLY A 152 -7.81 8.06 -3.70
C GLY A 152 -8.48 6.77 -3.23
N SER A 153 -8.84 5.90 -4.17
CA SER A 153 -9.72 4.74 -3.92
C SER A 153 -9.00 3.40 -3.68
N HIS A 154 -7.68 3.37 -3.81
CA HIS A 154 -6.92 2.12 -3.79
C HIS A 154 -6.02 2.03 -2.55
N PRO A 155 -6.07 0.93 -1.79
CA PRO A 155 -5.04 0.61 -0.83
C PRO A 155 -3.68 0.52 -1.51
N ARG A 156 -2.59 0.75 -0.78
CA ARG A 156 -1.25 0.69 -1.36
C ARG A 156 -0.23 0.08 -0.43
N LYS A 157 0.63 -0.76 -1.00
CA LYS A 157 1.82 -1.29 -0.33
C LYS A 157 2.94 -0.27 -0.53
N VAL A 158 3.57 0.13 0.57
CA VAL A 158 4.70 1.06 0.60
C VAL A 158 5.93 0.28 1.05
N ALA A 159 7.03 0.45 0.34
CA ALA A 159 8.34 -0.06 0.71
C ALA A 159 9.34 1.10 0.67
N PHE A 160 9.89 1.45 1.83
CA PHE A 160 10.81 2.55 2.04
C PHE A 160 12.21 2.02 2.32
N LEU A 161 13.22 2.59 1.67
CA LEU A 161 14.63 2.32 1.92
C LEU A 161 15.24 3.53 2.63
N PRO A 162 15.35 3.54 3.98
CA PRO A 162 15.75 4.71 4.76
C PRO A 162 17.10 5.30 4.34
N ARG A 163 18.07 4.43 4.03
CA ARG A 163 19.43 4.80 3.66
C ARG A 163 19.52 5.63 2.37
N THR A 164 18.72 5.29 1.35
CA THR A 164 18.72 6.01 0.06
C THR A 164 17.59 7.01 -0.04
N GLY A 165 16.57 6.85 0.80
CA GLY A 165 15.32 7.57 0.73
C GLY A 165 14.34 7.09 -0.31
N GLN A 166 14.65 6.05 -1.08
CA GLN A 166 13.77 5.60 -2.15
C GLN A 166 12.50 4.99 -1.58
N VAL A 167 11.37 5.26 -2.24
CA VAL A 167 10.09 4.65 -1.89
C VAL A 167 9.49 4.02 -3.14
N MET A 168 9.06 2.77 -3.00
CA MET A 168 8.22 2.09 -3.96
C MET A 168 6.78 2.04 -3.43
N VAL A 169 5.84 2.48 -4.26
CA VAL A 169 4.40 2.42 -3.96
C VAL A 169 3.75 1.49 -4.97
N LYS A 170 3.02 0.49 -4.48
CA LYS A 170 2.21 -0.41 -5.30
C LYS A 170 0.74 -0.27 -4.90
N LYS A 171 -0.05 0.36 -5.76
CA LYS A 171 -1.51 0.40 -5.64
C LYS A 171 -2.06 -1.02 -5.78
N LEU A 172 -2.84 -1.45 -4.81
CA LEU A 172 -3.44 -2.77 -4.73
C LEU A 172 -4.83 -2.68 -5.38
N ARG A 173 -5.16 -3.65 -6.23
CA ARG A 173 -6.51 -3.75 -6.75
C ARG A 173 -7.39 -4.32 -5.65
N LEU A 174 -8.47 -3.61 -5.35
CA LEU A 174 -9.60 -4.22 -4.66
C LEU A 174 -10.22 -5.16 -5.68
N SER A 175 -9.82 -6.43 -5.67
CA SER A 175 -10.61 -7.46 -6.30
C SER A 175 -11.94 -7.43 -5.57
N GLN A 176 -12.94 -6.80 -6.18
CA GLN A 176 -14.29 -6.86 -5.67
C GLN A 176 -14.63 -8.35 -5.55
N GLU A 177 -14.92 -8.80 -4.33
CA GLU A 177 -15.55 -10.09 -4.07
C GLU A 177 -16.97 -10.18 -4.64
N THR A 178 -17.31 -9.39 -5.68
CA THR A 178 -18.49 -9.67 -6.49
C THR A 178 -18.43 -11.12 -6.95
N SER A 179 -17.26 -11.66 -7.27
CA SER A 179 -17.15 -13.06 -7.70
C SER A 179 -17.44 -14.10 -6.61
N VAL A 180 -17.37 -13.77 -5.31
CA VAL A 180 -17.65 -14.73 -4.23
C VAL A 180 -19.14 -14.68 -3.91
N ALA A 181 -19.71 -13.49 -3.69
CA ALA A 181 -21.15 -13.34 -3.46
C ALA A 181 -21.98 -13.77 -4.68
N GLU A 182 -21.56 -13.42 -5.90
CA GLU A 182 -22.21 -13.86 -7.14
C GLU A 182 -21.97 -15.35 -7.41
N ARG A 183 -20.80 -15.92 -7.06
CA ARG A 183 -20.60 -17.38 -7.13
C ARG A 183 -21.45 -18.10 -6.11
N GLU A 184 -21.56 -17.60 -4.89
CA GLU A 184 -22.41 -18.19 -3.85
C GLU A 184 -23.88 -18.12 -4.28
N GLN A 185 -24.33 -17.00 -4.86
CA GLN A 185 -25.67 -16.89 -5.43
C GLN A 185 -25.88 -17.82 -6.64
N GLN A 186 -24.93 -17.91 -7.58
CA GLN A 186 -25.01 -18.82 -8.72
C GLN A 186 -24.99 -20.29 -8.29
N LEU A 187 -24.15 -20.66 -7.32
CA LEU A 187 -24.08 -22.01 -6.76
C LEU A 187 -25.35 -22.33 -5.94
N ALA A 188 -25.91 -21.36 -5.21
CA ALA A 188 -27.17 -21.51 -4.49
C ALA A 188 -28.32 -21.75 -5.47
N GLN A 189 -28.39 -21.00 -6.58
CA GLN A 189 -29.37 -21.22 -7.66
C GLN A 189 -29.19 -22.59 -8.33
N GLN A 190 -27.95 -23.01 -8.58
CA GLN A 190 -27.64 -24.33 -9.18
C GLN A 190 -27.93 -25.52 -8.24
N SER A 191 -28.06 -25.30 -6.93
CA SER A 191 -28.16 -26.38 -5.95
C SER A 191 -29.56 -26.98 -5.78
N ALA A 192 -30.64 -26.27 -6.11
CA ALA A 192 -32.00 -26.80 -5.97
C ALA A 192 -32.35 -27.77 -7.11
N GLU A 193 -32.09 -27.35 -8.35
CA GLU A 193 -32.36 -28.14 -9.55
C GLU A 193 -31.41 -29.34 -9.66
N ALA A 194 -30.11 -29.15 -9.41
CA ALA A 194 -29.14 -30.25 -9.42
C ALA A 194 -29.38 -31.26 -8.28
N ARG A 195 -29.86 -30.80 -7.11
CA ARG A 195 -30.27 -31.70 -6.01
C ARG A 195 -31.56 -32.45 -6.34
N ALA A 196 -32.52 -31.79 -6.99
CA ALA A 196 -33.75 -32.42 -7.48
C ALA A 196 -33.46 -33.47 -8.56
N GLU A 197 -32.61 -33.17 -9.54
CA GLU A 197 -32.16 -34.14 -10.55
C GLU A 197 -31.39 -35.31 -9.93
N ARG A 198 -30.50 -35.04 -8.95
CA ARG A 198 -29.74 -36.10 -8.28
C ARG A 198 -30.63 -37.02 -7.44
N LEU A 199 -31.66 -36.47 -6.78
CA LEU A 199 -32.69 -37.24 -6.08
C LEU A 199 -33.59 -38.01 -7.05
N ALA A 200 -33.96 -37.43 -8.18
CA ALA A 200 -34.74 -38.09 -9.23
C ALA A 200 -33.97 -39.25 -9.88
N ARG A 201 -32.68 -39.05 -10.21
CA ARG A 201 -31.78 -40.11 -10.70
C ARG A 201 -31.53 -41.17 -9.64
N ALA A 202 -31.38 -40.79 -8.36
CA ALA A 202 -31.25 -41.76 -7.28
C ALA A 202 -32.53 -42.58 -7.12
N ARG A 203 -33.71 -41.97 -7.15
CA ARG A 203 -35.02 -42.67 -7.14
C ARG A 203 -35.22 -43.59 -8.35
N ALA A 204 -34.80 -43.17 -9.54
CA ALA A 204 -34.85 -43.98 -10.75
C ALA A 204 -33.87 -45.17 -10.73
N ARG A 205 -32.88 -45.16 -9.83
CA ARG A 205 -31.84 -46.20 -9.68
C ARG A 205 -32.04 -47.08 -8.44
N VAL A 206 -33.10 -46.84 -7.66
CA VAL A 206 -33.52 -47.73 -6.58
C VAL A 206 -34.40 -48.81 -7.19
N GLU A 207 -33.80 -49.94 -7.53
CA GLU A 207 -34.53 -51.19 -7.72
C GLU A 207 -34.88 -51.75 -6.34
N LEU A 208 -36.17 -51.86 -6.06
CA LEU A 208 -36.68 -52.46 -4.84
C LEU A 208 -36.45 -53.97 -4.93
N PHE A 209 -35.31 -54.47 -4.43
CA PHE A 209 -35.04 -55.91 -4.37
C PHE A 209 -35.91 -56.59 -3.31
N GLY A 210 -37.12 -56.96 -3.73
CA GLY A 210 -38.02 -57.87 -3.04
C GLY A 210 -38.41 -59.02 -3.97
N LEU A 211 -37.68 -60.14 -3.82
CA LEU A 211 -37.97 -61.51 -4.28
C LEU A 211 -38.00 -61.79 -5.81
N ASN A 212 -37.12 -62.74 -6.17
CA ASN A 212 -37.08 -63.61 -7.36
C ASN A 212 -36.56 -63.05 -8.70
N GLY A 213 -35.57 -63.78 -9.25
CA GLY A 213 -35.40 -63.97 -10.69
C GLY A 213 -34.07 -63.54 -11.28
N ALA A 214 -33.18 -64.51 -11.51
CA ALA A 214 -31.92 -64.39 -12.23
C ALA A 214 -32.09 -63.90 -13.68
N ASN A 215 -31.08 -63.16 -14.21
CA ASN A 215 -30.18 -63.56 -15.33
C ASN A 215 -29.55 -62.32 -16.05
N GLY A 216 -28.28 -62.43 -16.48
CA GLY A 216 -27.82 -61.83 -17.75
C GLY A 216 -27.05 -60.49 -17.81
N SER A 217 -25.71 -60.56 -17.66
CA SER A 217 -24.63 -60.05 -18.56
C SER A 217 -24.60 -58.64 -19.22
N ALA A 218 -23.45 -57.96 -18.99
CA ALA A 218 -22.45 -57.43 -19.96
C ALA A 218 -22.53 -56.03 -20.63
N GLY A 219 -21.36 -55.34 -20.64
CA GLY A 219 -20.90 -54.32 -21.63
C GLY A 219 -20.56 -52.92 -21.06
N SER A 220 -19.29 -52.47 -20.91
CA SER A 220 -18.39 -51.81 -21.91
C SER A 220 -18.92 -50.43 -22.40
N ALA A 221 -18.20 -49.31 -22.55
CA ALA A 221 -16.82 -48.83 -22.37
C ALA A 221 -16.77 -47.31 -22.72
N GLY A 222 -15.65 -46.62 -22.41
CA GLY A 222 -15.20 -45.34 -23.01
C GLY A 222 -15.73 -44.06 -22.35
N GLY A 223 -15.01 -42.95 -22.23
CA GLY A 223 -13.69 -42.50 -22.66
C GLY A 223 -13.61 -41.00 -22.35
N ASN A 224 -12.49 -40.51 -21.80
CA ASN A 224 -12.27 -39.09 -21.50
C ASN A 224 -11.94 -38.30 -22.78
N PRO A 225 -12.27 -37.00 -22.79
CA PRO A 225 -11.24 -36.01 -23.13
C PRO A 225 -11.27 -34.73 -22.28
N PHE A 226 -10.08 -34.24 -21.93
CA PHE A 226 -9.83 -32.87 -21.46
C PHE A 226 -9.84 -31.86 -22.62
N PRO A 227 -10.17 -30.57 -22.35
CA PRO A 227 -9.43 -29.49 -23.03
C PRO A 227 -8.99 -28.32 -22.13
N THR A 228 -7.70 -28.01 -22.24
CA THR A 228 -6.98 -26.72 -22.48
C THR A 228 -7.43 -25.36 -21.90
N SER A 229 -6.51 -24.82 -21.06
CA SER A 229 -5.94 -23.45 -20.95
C SER A 229 -6.79 -22.17 -21.17
N ALA A 230 -6.91 -21.38 -20.11
CA ALA A 230 -7.42 -20.00 -20.08
C ALA A 230 -6.28 -18.94 -20.06
N PRO A 231 -6.52 -17.68 -20.47
CA PRO A 231 -5.47 -16.68 -20.74
C PRO A 231 -4.99 -15.92 -19.49
N GLN A 232 -3.72 -15.53 -19.48
CA GLN A 232 -3.08 -14.79 -18.39
C GLN A 232 -3.41 -13.28 -18.42
N PRO A 233 -3.69 -12.63 -17.28
CA PRO A 233 -3.97 -11.20 -17.22
C PRO A 233 -2.70 -10.33 -17.20
N ALA A 234 -2.82 -9.15 -17.83
CA ALA A 234 -1.76 -8.16 -18.03
C ALA A 234 -1.18 -7.57 -16.72
N ARG A 235 0.13 -7.30 -16.75
CA ARG A 235 0.96 -6.89 -15.60
C ARG A 235 0.59 -5.48 -15.09
N PRO A 236 0.53 -5.26 -13.75
CA PRO A 236 0.24 -3.94 -13.18
C PRO A 236 1.44 -2.98 -13.26
N ARG A 237 1.15 -1.68 -13.45
CA ARG A 237 2.09 -0.57 -13.56
C ARG A 237 2.74 -0.25 -12.20
N ILE A 238 4.07 -0.19 -12.17
CA ILE A 238 4.90 0.12 -11.00
C ILE A 238 5.34 1.58 -11.13
N GLU A 239 5.12 2.40 -10.10
CA GLU A 239 5.63 3.77 -10.04
C GLU A 239 6.74 3.84 -8.98
N LEU A 240 7.94 4.19 -9.43
CA LEU A 240 9.12 4.36 -8.59
C LEU A 240 9.34 5.85 -8.37
N PHE A 241 9.30 6.31 -7.12
CA PHE A 241 9.55 7.71 -6.79
C PHE A 241 11.03 7.90 -6.45
N GLY A 242 11.79 8.45 -7.41
CA GLY A 242 13.23 8.72 -7.34
C GLY A 242 13.60 10.18 -7.61
N ALA A 243 14.71 10.62 -7.03
CA ALA A 243 15.20 12.00 -7.02
C ALA A 243 15.47 12.57 -8.42
N GLY A 244 15.16 13.87 -8.60
CA GLY A 244 15.39 14.60 -9.85
C GLY A 244 16.85 14.54 -10.30
N ALA A 245 17.04 14.18 -11.57
CA ALA A 245 18.32 14.28 -12.25
C ALA A 245 18.47 15.69 -12.84
N ALA A 246 19.54 16.38 -12.45
CA ALA A 246 20.03 17.56 -13.13
C ALA A 246 20.37 17.22 -14.59
N GLN A 247 19.92 18.04 -15.53
CA GLN A 247 20.28 17.96 -16.94
C GLN A 247 21.79 18.26 -17.09
N ALA A 248 22.57 17.22 -17.37
CA ALA A 248 23.92 17.37 -17.89
C ALA A 248 23.83 17.66 -19.40
N THR A 249 24.01 18.94 -19.76
CA THR A 249 24.25 19.36 -21.14
C THR A 249 25.56 18.79 -21.66
N ARG A 250 25.49 18.04 -22.76
CA ARG A 250 26.65 17.51 -23.50
C ARG A 250 27.46 18.66 -24.14
N PRO A 251 28.80 18.63 -24.15
CA PRO A 251 29.57 19.48 -25.05
C PRO A 251 29.61 18.81 -26.43
N SER A 252 29.30 19.58 -27.48
CA SER A 252 29.58 19.19 -28.87
C SER A 252 30.82 19.96 -29.34
N SER A 253 31.76 19.22 -29.92
CA SER A 253 33.04 19.71 -30.41
C SER A 253 33.07 19.74 -31.94
N GLN A 254 33.61 20.83 -32.48
CA GLN A 254 34.18 21.06 -33.83
C GLN A 254 33.16 21.36 -34.96
N GLY A 255 33.39 22.32 -35.87
CA GLY A 255 34.65 22.94 -36.33
C GLY A 255 34.52 24.39 -36.86
N PRO A 256 35.54 24.91 -37.56
CA PRO A 256 35.89 26.34 -37.59
C PRO A 256 35.39 27.09 -38.84
N GLY A 257 35.17 28.41 -38.70
CA GLY A 257 34.81 29.29 -39.82
C GLY A 257 34.97 30.78 -39.50
N PHE A 258 36.08 31.34 -39.99
CA PHE A 258 36.43 32.75 -40.26
C PHE A 258 35.43 33.89 -39.97
N GLY A 259 35.86 34.81 -39.09
CA GLY A 259 36.07 36.25 -39.35
C GLY A 259 34.89 37.18 -39.66
N HIS A 260 34.62 38.16 -38.79
CA HIS A 260 34.77 39.61 -39.05
C HIS A 260 34.33 40.45 -37.82
N ASP A 261 35.22 41.36 -37.41
CA ASP A 261 35.03 42.74 -36.95
C ASP A 261 33.82 43.22 -36.12
N ASN A 262 34.20 43.84 -34.99
CA ASN A 262 33.87 45.20 -34.51
C ASN A 262 32.78 45.51 -33.46
N ALA A 263 33.18 46.50 -32.63
CA ALA A 263 32.45 47.41 -31.72
C ALA A 263 32.01 46.83 -30.35
N ARG A 264 32.58 47.23 -29.20
CA ARG A 264 32.62 48.52 -28.45
C ARG A 264 31.33 48.86 -27.67
N THR A 265 31.55 49.61 -26.56
CA THR A 265 30.66 50.20 -25.51
C THR A 265 30.13 49.19 -24.48
N VAL A 266 30.47 49.15 -23.19
CA VAL A 266 30.90 50.13 -22.14
C VAL A 266 29.87 51.23 -21.85
N GLU A 267 29.57 51.40 -20.54
CA GLU A 267 28.71 52.37 -19.82
C GLU A 267 27.22 51.98 -19.68
N GLU A 268 26.55 52.11 -18.53
CA GLU A 268 26.82 52.87 -17.30
C GLU A 268 25.84 52.46 -16.16
N ALA A 269 26.26 52.77 -14.91
CA ALA A 269 25.49 53.02 -13.67
C ALA A 269 24.65 51.91 -13.02
#